data_AF-A0A7X7L4H8-F1
#
_entry.id   AF-A0A7X7L4H8-F1
#
_cell.length_a   1.000
_cell.length_b   1.000
_cell.length_c   1.000
_cell.angle_alpha   90.00
_cell.angle_beta   90.00
_cell.angle_gamma   90.00
#
_symmetry.space_group_name_H-M   'P 1'
#
loop_
_entity.id
_entity.type
_entity.pdbx_description
1 polymer ?
#
loop_
_entity_poly.entity_id
_entity_poly.type
_entity_poly.pdbx_seq_one_letter_code
_entity_poly.pdbx_strand_id
1 'polypeptide(L)'
;MNTLNDIIKQYKVQLLETKKKYYEQLKALPKGTLSVKKMGSGEYWYLKYREGKRIVTKYIGKLSEKVVEIEKQIALRKTLEIMLKELEAELALIRKIETIAQGA
;
A
#
# COMPACT_ATOMS: atom_id res chain seq x y z
N MET A 1 36.87 2.19 7.55
CA MET A 1 36.23 1.08 6.80
C MET A 1 34.93 0.75 7.53
N ASN A 2 33.77 0.77 6.84
CA ASN A 2 32.53 0.27 7.45
C ASN A 2 32.62 -1.25 7.58
N THR A 3 32.22 -1.78 8.73
CA THR A 3 32.09 -3.23 8.89
C THR A 3 30.83 -3.72 8.18
N LEU A 4 30.75 -5.02 7.91
CA LEU A 4 29.53 -5.63 7.34
C LEU A 4 28.29 -5.34 8.21
N ASN A 5 28.45 -5.30 9.53
CA ASN A 5 27.38 -4.95 10.47
C ASN A 5 26.91 -3.51 10.31
N ASP A 6 27.82 -2.56 10.10
CA ASP A 6 27.46 -1.15 9.89
C ASP A 6 26.63 -0.98 8.62
N ILE A 7 26.99 -1.71 7.55
CA ILE A 7 26.26 -1.72 6.28
C ILE A 7 24.85 -2.29 6.48
N ILE A 8 24.71 -3.44 7.13
CA ILE A 8 23.40 -4.06 7.40
C ILE A 8 22.52 -3.13 8.25
N LYS A 9 23.10 -2.49 9.28
CA LYS A 9 22.38 -1.56 10.15
C LYS A 9 21.90 -0.33 9.38
N GLN A 10 22.75 0.25 8.53
CA GLN A 10 22.37 1.38 7.68
C GLN A 10 21.26 1.00 6.69
N TYR A 11 21.37 -0.17 6.07
CA TYR A 11 20.36 -0.66 5.13
C TYR A 11 19.00 -0.87 5.82
N LYS A 12 18.99 -1.46 7.02
CA LYS A 12 17.77 -1.61 7.84
C LYS A 12 17.10 -0.27 8.13
N VAL A 13 17.87 0.78 8.45
CA VAL A 13 17.33 2.14 8.67
C VAL A 13 16.65 2.66 7.40
N GLN A 14 17.29 2.53 6.24
CA GLN A 14 16.71 2.95 4.96
C GLN A 14 15.41 2.22 4.61
N LEU A 15 15.36 0.90 4.86
CA LEU A 15 14.13 0.12 4.68
C LEU A 15 13.02 0.62 5.60
N LEU A 16 13.31 0.88 6.88
CA LEU A 16 12.30 1.40 7.82
C LEU A 16 11.77 2.79 7.42
N GLU A 17 12.64 3.67 6.92
CA GLU A 17 12.24 4.98 6.41
C GLU A 17 11.35 4.84 5.16
N THR A 18 11.72 3.97 4.24
CA THR A 18 10.92 3.67 3.04
C THR A 18 9.55 3.11 3.41
N LYS A 19 9.52 2.20 4.38
CA LYS A 19 8.28 1.64 4.95
C LYS A 19 7.36 2.75 5.45
N LYS A 20 7.91 3.69 6.23
CA LYS A 20 7.17 4.82 6.79
C LYS A 20 6.58 5.70 5.68
N LYS A 21 7.37 6.04 4.66
CA LYS A 21 6.90 6.82 3.50
C LYS A 21 5.73 6.15 2.78
N TYR A 22 5.81 4.84 2.54
CA TYR A 22 4.71 4.10 1.90
C TYR A 22 3.46 4.07 2.77
N TYR A 23 3.60 3.88 4.09
CA TYR A 23 2.45 3.97 5.00
C TYR A 23 1.77 5.35 4.97
N GLU A 24 2.54 6.44 4.89
CA GLU A 24 2.00 7.79 4.79
C GLU A 24 1.26 8.00 3.47
N GLN A 25 1.82 7.56 2.34
CA GLN A 25 1.14 7.60 1.04
C GLN A 25 -0.15 6.78 1.04
N LEU A 26 -0.13 5.58 1.63
CA LEU A 26 -1.31 4.73 1.76
C LEU A 26 -2.43 5.37 2.61
N LYS A 27 -2.13 6.31 3.51
CA LYS A 27 -3.18 7.03 4.25
C LYS A 27 -3.94 8.02 3.38
N ALA A 28 -3.28 8.60 2.38
CA ALA A 28 -3.87 9.58 1.46
C ALA A 28 -4.64 8.91 0.30
N LEU A 29 -4.36 7.64 -0.02
CA LEU A 29 -4.98 6.95 -1.15
C LEU A 29 -6.31 6.28 -0.79
N PRO A 30 -7.32 6.32 -1.69
CA PRO A 30 -8.62 5.68 -1.48
C PRO A 30 -8.48 4.16 -1.34
N LYS A 31 -9.22 3.60 -0.39
CA LYS A 31 -9.32 2.14 -0.20
C LYS A 31 -10.36 1.53 -1.13
N GLY A 32 -10.21 0.23 -1.38
CA GLY A 32 -11.25 -0.60 -1.99
C GLY A 32 -11.20 -0.63 -3.51
N THR A 33 -12.38 -0.72 -4.14
CA THR A 33 -12.52 -0.93 -5.58
C THR A 33 -13.63 -0.07 -6.14
N LEU A 34 -13.49 0.36 -7.39
CA LEU A 34 -14.59 0.92 -8.16
C LEU A 34 -15.49 -0.19 -8.68
N SER A 35 -16.80 0.04 -8.63
CA SER A 35 -17.83 -0.84 -9.18
C SER A 35 -18.78 -0.04 -10.05
N VAL A 36 -19.13 -0.59 -11.20
CA VAL A 36 -20.07 0.02 -12.16
C VAL A 36 -21.44 -0.60 -11.99
N LYS A 37 -22.48 0.25 -11.97
CA LYS A 37 -23.87 -0.17 -12.09
C LYS A 37 -24.46 0.44 -13.34
N LYS A 38 -24.99 -0.42 -14.23
CA LYS A 38 -25.74 0.00 -15.42
C LYS A 38 -27.23 0.10 -15.05
N MET A 39 -27.84 1.26 -15.23
CA MET A 39 -29.28 1.46 -15.03
C MET A 39 -29.84 2.38 -16.11
N GLY A 40 -30.88 1.92 -16.82
CA GLY A 40 -31.43 2.63 -17.98
C GLY A 40 -30.36 2.87 -19.05
N SER A 41 -30.20 4.12 -19.46
CA SER A 41 -29.21 4.55 -20.47
C SER A 41 -27.85 4.97 -19.90
N GLY A 42 -27.59 4.77 -18.60
CA GLY A 42 -26.40 5.30 -17.93
C GLY A 42 -25.54 4.28 -17.20
N GLU A 43 -24.24 4.59 -17.11
CA GLU A 43 -23.28 3.90 -16.25
C GLU A 43 -22.93 4.77 -15.04
N TYR A 44 -23.08 4.18 -13.85
CA TYR A 44 -22.89 4.86 -12.57
C TYR A 44 -21.79 4.16 -11.78
N TRP A 45 -20.81 4.94 -11.34
CA TRP A 45 -19.62 4.48 -10.65
C TRP A 45 -19.76 4.67 -9.15
N TYR A 46 -19.37 3.64 -8.41
CA TYR A 46 -19.40 3.59 -6.97
C TYR A 46 -18.04 3.11 -6.43
N LEU A 47 -17.55 3.74 -5.37
CA LEU A 47 -16.39 3.28 -4.61
C LEU A 47 -16.86 2.37 -3.48
N LYS A 48 -16.43 1.11 -3.49
CA LYS A 48 -16.75 0.12 -2.48
C LYS A 48 -15.53 -0.19 -1.64
N TYR A 49 -15.61 0.00 -0.33
CA TYR A 49 -14.51 -0.26 0.61
C TYR A 49 -15.03 -0.77 1.95
N ARG A 50 -14.13 -1.42 2.71
CA ARG A 50 -14.44 -1.86 4.07
C ARG A 50 -13.96 -0.81 5.07
N GLU A 51 -14.85 -0.41 5.96
CA GLU A 51 -14.55 0.45 7.10
C GLU A 51 -14.91 -0.30 8.37
N GLY A 52 -13.89 -0.78 9.08
CA GLY A 52 -14.06 -1.67 10.23
C GLY A 52 -14.86 -2.92 9.85
N LYS A 53 -16.05 -3.07 10.46
CA LYS A 53 -16.96 -4.22 10.25
C LYS A 53 -17.97 -4.02 9.12
N ARG A 54 -18.05 -2.84 8.50
CA ARG A 54 -19.07 -2.50 7.50
C ARG A 54 -18.46 -2.35 6.09
N ILE A 55 -19.26 -2.66 5.08
CA ILE A 55 -18.94 -2.35 3.68
C ILE A 55 -19.65 -1.05 3.33
N VAL A 56 -18.87 -0.05 2.92
CA VAL A 56 -19.36 1.25 2.46
C VAL A 56 -19.35 1.25 0.93
N THR A 57 -20.46 1.67 0.34
CA THR A 57 -20.59 1.89 -1.11
C THR A 57 -20.92 3.35 -1.35
N LYS A 58 -19.96 4.13 -1.84
CA LYS A 58 -20.09 5.57 -2.06
C LYS A 58 -20.31 5.86 -3.54
N TYR A 59 -21.39 6.56 -3.87
CA TYR A 59 -21.62 7.03 -5.23
C TYR A 59 -20.59 8.09 -5.63
N ILE A 60 -19.97 7.91 -6.79
CA ILE A 60 -18.94 8.82 -7.32
C ILE A 60 -19.50 9.70 -8.44
N GLY A 61 -20.34 9.13 -9.31
CA GLY A 61 -20.88 9.83 -10.47
C GLY A 61 -20.99 8.95 -11.71
N LYS A 62 -21.18 9.59 -12.87
CA LYS A 62 -20.98 8.97 -14.19
C LYS A 62 -19.49 8.95 -14.54
N LEU A 63 -19.15 8.30 -15.65
CA LEU A 63 -17.79 8.32 -16.20
C LEU A 63 -17.31 9.77 -16.35
N SER A 64 -16.16 10.07 -15.74
CA SER A 64 -15.56 11.39 -15.67
C SER A 64 -14.09 11.27 -15.29
N GLU A 65 -13.31 12.33 -15.47
CA GLU A 65 -11.90 12.37 -15.05
C GLU A 65 -11.70 11.98 -13.59
N LYS A 66 -12.65 12.36 -12.71
CA LYS A 66 -12.65 11.98 -11.30
C LYS A 66 -12.68 10.47 -11.08
N VAL A 67 -13.45 9.74 -11.89
CA VAL A 67 -13.54 8.27 -11.80
C VAL A 67 -12.19 7.64 -12.20
N VAL A 68 -11.61 8.14 -13.29
CA VAL A 68 -10.31 7.68 -13.80
C VAL A 68 -9.20 7.97 -12.79
N GLU A 69 -9.22 9.14 -12.16
CA GLU A 69 -8.23 9.50 -11.13
C GLU A 69 -8.34 8.60 -9.90
N ILE A 70 -9.57 8.32 -9.42
CA ILE A 70 -9.78 7.37 -8.32
C ILE A 70 -9.26 5.97 -8.70
N GLU A 71 -9.49 5.53 -9.92
CA GLU A 71 -8.99 4.24 -10.41
C GLU A 71 -7.46 4.16 -10.38
N LYS A 72 -6.79 5.20 -10.89
CA LYS A 72 -5.32 5.32 -10.84
C LYS A 72 -4.79 5.30 -9.40
N GLN A 73 -5.44 6.02 -8.50
CA GLN A 73 -5.06 6.06 -7.10
C GLN A 73 -5.26 4.70 -6.41
N ILE A 74 -6.32 3.96 -6.73
CA ILE A 74 -6.53 2.59 -6.24
C ILE A 74 -5.45 1.65 -6.79
N ALA A 75 -5.07 1.79 -8.07
CA ALA A 75 -4.00 1.00 -8.67
C ALA A 75 -2.66 1.28 -7.98
N LEU A 76 -2.30 2.56 -7.79
CA LEU A 76 -1.12 2.97 -7.05
C LEU A 76 -1.11 2.39 -5.63
N ARG A 77 -2.25 2.45 -4.94
CA ARG A 77 -2.40 1.87 -3.60
C ARG A 77 -2.04 0.39 -3.58
N LYS A 78 -2.56 -0.40 -4.53
CA LYS A 78 -2.27 -1.84 -4.64
C LYS A 78 -0.78 -2.09 -4.86
N THR A 79 -0.14 -1.32 -5.74
CA THR A 79 1.31 -1.42 -5.99
C THR A 79 2.11 -1.15 -4.72
N LEU A 80 1.78 -0.09 -3.98
CA LEU A 80 2.42 0.22 -2.71
C LEU A 80 2.19 -0.87 -1.65
N GLU A 81 1.00 -1.46 -1.59
CA GLU A 81 0.70 -2.58 -0.68
C GLU A 81 1.53 -3.84 -1.03
N ILE A 82 1.83 -4.09 -2.30
CA ILE A 82 2.72 -5.18 -2.73
C ILE A 82 4.16 -4.88 -2.31
N MET A 83 4.68 -3.69 -2.66
CA MET A 83 6.04 -3.27 -2.30
C MET A 83 6.26 -3.30 -0.78
N LEU A 84 5.26 -2.91 0.01
CA LEU A 84 5.33 -2.95 1.47
C LEU A 84 5.50 -4.39 2.00
N LYS A 85 4.83 -5.38 1.39
CA LYS A 85 4.99 -6.80 1.77
C LYS A 85 6.40 -7.31 1.47
N GLU A 86 6.96 -6.93 0.34
CA GLU A 86 8.33 -7.28 -0.03
C GLU A 86 9.33 -6.69 0.96
N LEU A 87 9.16 -5.41 1.30
CA LEU A 87 9.97 -4.70 2.29
C LEU A 87 9.86 -5.34 3.69
N GLU A 88 8.68 -5.83 4.07
CA GLU A 88 8.46 -6.55 5.32
C GLU A 88 9.16 -7.92 5.34
N ALA A 89 9.15 -8.63 4.22
CA ALA A 89 9.89 -9.87 4.07
C ALA A 89 11.40 -9.63 4.19
N GLU A 90 11.92 -8.57 3.58
CA GLU A 90 13.33 -8.19 3.66
C GLU A 90 13.77 -7.81 5.08
N LEU A 91 12.97 -7.00 5.79
CA LEU A 91 13.20 -6.70 7.19
C LEU A 91 13.17 -7.95 8.08
N ALA A 92 12.31 -8.92 7.77
CA ALA A 92 12.26 -10.19 8.50
C ALA A 92 13.53 -11.02 8.29
N LEU A 93 14.12 -11.00 7.09
CA LEU A 93 15.41 -11.64 6.81
C LEU A 93 16.55 -10.98 7.59
N ILE A 94 16.62 -9.64 7.57
CA ILE A 94 17.63 -8.89 8.35
C ILE A 94 17.53 -9.25 9.83
N ARG A 95 16.32 -9.29 10.40
CA ARG A 95 16.11 -9.67 11.79
C ARG A 95 16.62 -11.08 12.11
N LYS A 96 16.45 -12.04 11.20
CA LYS A 96 16.98 -13.40 11.36
C LYS A 96 18.51 -13.39 11.39
N ILE A 97 19.14 -12.65 10.46
CA ILE A 97 20.60 -12.51 10.40
C ILE A 97 21.14 -11.90 11.70
N GLU A 98 20.51 -10.82 12.19
CA GLU A 98 20.88 -10.18 13.47
C GLU A 98 20.76 -11.16 14.64
N THR A 99 19.73 -12.00 14.66
CA THR A 99 19.53 -12.99 15.74
C THR A 99 20.61 -14.07 15.72
N ILE A 100 21.01 -14.54 14.53
CA ILE A 100 22.08 -15.54 14.37
C ILE A 100 23.42 -14.92 14.77
N ALA A 101 23.70 -13.69 14.36
CA ALA A 101 24.95 -12.98 14.69
C ALA A 101 25.09 -12.61 16.18
N GLN A 102 24.01 -12.62 16.95
CA GLN A 102 24.01 -12.37 18.40
C GLN A 102 24.06 -13.67 19.24
N GLY A 103 23.79 -14.82 18.62
CA GLY A 103 23.78 -16.14 19.26
C GLY A 103 25.02 -17.01 18.97
N ALA A 104 25.97 -16.49 18.18
CA ALA A 104 27.27 -17.09 17.87
C ALA A 104 28.39 -16.25 18.49
#